data_AF-F2IDG5-F1
#
_entry.id   AF-F2IDG5-F1
#
_cell.length_a   1.000
_cell.length_b   1.000
_cell.length_c   1.000
_cell.angle_alpha   90.00
_cell.angle_beta   90.00
_cell.angle_gamma   90.00
#
_symmetry.space_group_name_H-M   'P 1'
#
loop_
_entity.id
_entity.type
_entity.pdbx_description
1 polymer ?
#
loop_
_entity_poly.entity_id
_entity_poly.type
_entity_poly.pdbx_seq_one_letter_code
_entity_poly.pdbx_strand_id
1 'polypeptide(L)'
;MVKVVDGVVNGAGNVVPSSLITKLTQQGATKLKAWTSSKTLNYKSLLGTNHTGVTAEAKIFEDLESAIGNKNVLATIEDGQGRLSVVLERPGQTHQVVSVHPTSTGELKMTTFEPAYNPNLNTNIPVPASANKLVPDYIGTQYMHPLQGNTVVKIKMSGNRATDFVRSRQQLGISIADEQSSLYTWHHMDDFEIINGEAYCTMQLVQKTAHQGTGVFGMAHSGSASQWRSYFGSGY
;
A
#
# COMPACT_ATOMS: atom_id res chain seq x y z
N MET A 1 -1.55 -43.31 -11.41
CA MET A 1 -0.76 -42.08 -11.18
C MET A 1 -1.19 -41.05 -12.20
N VAL A 2 -1.98 -40.07 -11.80
CA VAL A 2 -2.36 -38.96 -12.68
C VAL A 2 -1.20 -37.96 -12.67
N LYS A 3 -0.61 -37.71 -13.84
CA LYS A 3 0.37 -36.65 -14.05
C LYS A 3 -0.31 -35.30 -13.78
N VAL A 4 0.21 -34.55 -12.83
CA VAL A 4 -0.15 -33.15 -12.62
C VAL A 4 0.48 -32.33 -13.75
N VAL A 5 -0.35 -31.82 -14.64
CA VAL A 5 -0.09 -30.81 -15.68
C VAL A 5 -1.37 -29.96 -15.59
N ASP A 6 -1.40 -28.70 -15.16
CA ASP A 6 -0.63 -27.53 -15.59
C ASP A 6 -0.51 -26.48 -14.48
N GLY A 7 0.71 -26.04 -14.19
CA GLY A 7 1.04 -24.88 -13.36
C GLY A 7 1.76 -23.82 -14.17
N VAL A 8 1.25 -23.48 -15.36
CA VAL A 8 1.95 -22.59 -16.29
C VAL A 8 1.25 -21.26 -16.38
N VAL A 9 1.85 -20.22 -15.81
CA VAL A 9 1.46 -18.83 -16.11
C VAL A 9 2.24 -18.41 -17.36
N ASN A 10 1.60 -18.55 -18.53
CA ASN A 10 2.19 -18.28 -19.84
C ASN A 10 1.92 -16.84 -20.33
N GLY A 11 2.91 -16.27 -21.01
CA GLY A 11 2.93 -14.93 -21.65
C GLY A 11 4.33 -14.65 -22.22
N ALA A 12 4.55 -13.51 -22.89
CA ALA A 12 5.91 -13.13 -23.29
C ALA A 12 6.81 -12.95 -22.04
N GLY A 13 8.08 -13.38 -22.10
CA GLY A 13 9.03 -13.32 -20.97
C GLY A 13 9.17 -14.64 -20.19
N ASN A 14 9.54 -14.55 -18.90
CA ASN A 14 9.75 -15.71 -18.02
C ASN A 14 8.43 -16.32 -17.55
N VAL A 15 8.45 -17.63 -17.30
CA VAL A 15 7.36 -18.32 -16.60
C VAL A 15 7.43 -18.01 -15.11
N VAL A 16 6.28 -17.76 -14.47
CA VAL A 16 6.23 -17.57 -13.00
C VAL A 16 6.64 -18.89 -12.33
N PRO A 17 7.61 -18.91 -11.40
CA PRO A 17 8.04 -20.13 -10.72
C PRO A 17 6.88 -20.84 -10.02
N SER A 18 6.84 -22.17 -10.09
CA SER A 18 5.78 -22.99 -9.48
C SER A 18 5.65 -22.80 -7.96
N SER A 19 6.77 -22.54 -7.28
CA SER A 19 6.79 -22.19 -5.86
C SER A 19 6.03 -20.88 -5.60
N LEU A 20 6.24 -19.87 -6.45
CA LEU A 20 5.58 -18.59 -6.35
C LEU A 20 4.10 -18.67 -6.71
N ILE A 21 3.73 -19.51 -7.69
CA ILE A 21 2.32 -19.81 -8.01
C ILE A 21 1.61 -20.41 -6.80
N THR A 22 2.26 -21.35 -6.12
CA THR A 22 1.70 -21.98 -4.92
C THR A 22 1.46 -20.95 -3.82
N LYS A 23 2.39 -20.01 -3.62
CA LYS A 23 2.29 -18.95 -2.61
C LYS A 23 1.22 -17.91 -2.94
N LEU A 24 1.19 -17.40 -4.18
CA LEU A 24 0.28 -16.35 -4.63
C LEU A 24 -1.12 -16.87 -4.98
N THR A 25 -1.30 -18.19 -5.04
CA THR A 25 -2.38 -18.87 -5.78
C THR A 25 -2.29 -18.64 -7.30
N GLN A 26 -3.03 -19.45 -8.07
CA GLN A 26 -3.10 -19.29 -9.52
C GLN A 26 -3.58 -17.89 -9.93
N GLN A 27 -4.55 -17.32 -9.21
CA GLN A 27 -5.09 -15.99 -9.50
C GLN A 27 -4.04 -14.89 -9.28
N GLY A 28 -3.33 -14.93 -8.15
CA GLY A 28 -2.28 -13.95 -7.84
C GLY A 28 -1.11 -14.04 -8.80
N ALA A 29 -0.71 -15.26 -9.18
CA ALA A 29 0.35 -15.48 -10.15
C ALA A 29 -0.02 -14.99 -11.56
N THR A 30 -1.27 -15.22 -12.00
CA THR A 30 -1.80 -14.66 -13.25
C THR A 30 -1.77 -13.13 -13.23
N LYS A 31 -2.16 -12.51 -12.10
CA LYS A 31 -2.09 -11.04 -11.96
C LYS A 31 -0.65 -10.54 -12.03
N LEU A 32 0.29 -11.17 -11.31
CA LEU A 32 1.72 -10.84 -11.37
C LEU A 32 2.24 -10.91 -12.82
N LYS A 33 1.93 -11.99 -13.56
CA LYS A 33 2.41 -12.13 -14.94
C LYS A 33 1.79 -11.10 -15.89
N ALA A 34 0.50 -10.84 -15.77
CA ALA A 34 -0.16 -9.80 -16.55
C ALA A 34 0.49 -8.44 -16.27
N TRP A 35 0.76 -8.14 -15.00
CA TRP A 35 1.41 -6.91 -14.57
C TRP A 35 2.81 -6.77 -15.17
N THR A 36 3.69 -7.77 -15.04
CA THR A 36 5.06 -7.71 -15.59
C THR A 36 5.06 -7.58 -17.11
N SER A 37 4.13 -8.26 -17.79
CA SER A 37 4.00 -8.20 -19.26
C SER A 37 3.48 -6.85 -19.76
N SER A 38 2.77 -6.10 -18.91
CA SER A 38 2.20 -4.79 -19.27
C SER A 38 3.18 -3.62 -19.15
N LYS A 39 4.40 -3.84 -18.64
CA LYS A 39 5.32 -2.75 -18.29
C LYS A 39 6.69 -2.89 -18.94
N THR A 40 7.30 -1.75 -19.21
CA THR A 40 8.75 -1.68 -19.46
C THR A 40 9.48 -1.88 -18.14
N LEU A 41 10.14 -3.03 -17.98
CA LEU A 41 10.79 -3.38 -16.72
C LEU A 41 12.21 -2.81 -16.66
N ASN A 42 12.40 -1.83 -15.78
CA ASN A 42 13.69 -1.40 -15.24
C ASN A 42 13.56 -1.54 -13.72
N TYR A 43 14.20 -2.53 -13.11
CA TYR A 43 13.97 -2.92 -11.72
C TYR A 43 15.28 -2.88 -10.92
N LYS A 44 15.25 -2.19 -9.78
CA LYS A 44 16.30 -2.20 -8.78
C LYS A 44 15.98 -3.25 -7.72
N SER A 45 16.78 -4.31 -7.71
CA SER A 45 16.63 -5.42 -6.77
C SER A 45 16.83 -5.00 -5.32
N LEU A 46 16.45 -5.88 -4.39
CA LEU A 46 16.69 -5.70 -2.96
C LEU A 46 18.18 -5.54 -2.60
N LEU A 47 19.09 -6.02 -3.44
CA LEU A 47 20.54 -5.86 -3.29
C LEU A 47 21.07 -4.55 -3.92
N GLY A 48 20.19 -3.74 -4.50
CA GLY A 48 20.52 -2.46 -5.13
C GLY A 48 21.02 -2.56 -6.57
N THR A 49 21.09 -3.77 -7.15
CA THR A 49 21.46 -4.00 -8.56
C THR A 49 20.30 -3.72 -9.49
N ASN A 50 20.56 -3.02 -10.60
CA ASN A 50 19.57 -2.74 -11.65
C ASN A 50 19.51 -3.87 -12.67
N HIS A 51 18.30 -4.23 -13.08
CA HIS A 51 17.99 -5.23 -14.09
C HIS A 51 16.98 -4.67 -15.09
N THR A 52 16.96 -5.20 -16.31
CA THR A 52 16.01 -4.76 -17.36
C THR A 52 15.35 -5.92 -18.09
N GLY A 53 14.17 -5.68 -18.67
CA GLY A 53 13.43 -6.65 -19.49
C GLY A 53 13.20 -7.99 -18.77
N VAL A 54 13.55 -9.09 -19.42
CA VAL A 54 13.39 -10.45 -18.85
C VAL A 54 14.25 -10.68 -17.60
N THR A 55 15.41 -10.03 -17.48
CA THR A 55 16.22 -10.17 -16.26
C THR A 55 15.59 -9.44 -15.08
N ALA A 56 14.94 -8.29 -15.31
CA ALA A 56 14.15 -7.61 -14.30
C ALA A 56 12.95 -8.44 -13.85
N GLU A 57 12.24 -9.06 -14.80
CA GLU A 57 11.11 -9.93 -14.48
C GLU A 57 11.51 -11.11 -13.58
N ALA A 58 12.57 -11.83 -13.95
CA ALA A 58 13.07 -12.94 -13.13
C ALA A 58 13.45 -12.47 -11.73
N LYS A 59 14.11 -11.31 -11.64
CA LYS A 59 14.54 -10.74 -10.36
C LYS A 59 13.36 -10.29 -9.48
N ILE A 60 12.29 -9.74 -10.07
CA ILE A 60 11.05 -9.43 -9.35
C ILE A 60 10.46 -10.71 -8.75
N PHE A 61 10.44 -11.83 -9.49
CA PHE A 61 9.92 -13.11 -8.99
C PHE A 61 10.76 -13.63 -7.82
N GLU A 62 12.08 -13.61 -7.95
CA GLU A 62 13.00 -14.02 -6.87
C GLU A 62 12.85 -13.17 -5.61
N ASP A 63 12.83 -11.84 -5.77
CA ASP A 63 12.73 -10.93 -4.63
C ASP A 63 11.36 -11.07 -3.95
N LEU A 64 10.30 -11.33 -4.71
CA LEU A 64 8.96 -11.53 -4.16
C LEU A 64 8.85 -12.87 -3.42
N GLU A 65 9.40 -13.94 -4.00
CA GLU A 65 9.51 -15.25 -3.38
C GLU A 65 10.22 -15.16 -2.02
N SER A 66 11.33 -14.41 -1.97
CA SER A 66 12.13 -14.14 -0.78
C SER A 66 11.36 -13.31 0.25
N ALA A 67 10.71 -12.22 -0.16
CA ALA A 67 9.95 -11.34 0.73
C ALA A 67 8.74 -12.04 1.36
N ILE A 68 8.01 -12.86 0.57
CA ILE A 68 6.92 -13.71 1.07
C ILE A 68 7.49 -14.70 2.09
N GLY A 69 8.56 -15.42 1.72
CA GLY A 69 9.13 -16.48 2.54
C GLY A 69 8.09 -17.57 2.81
N ASN A 70 7.82 -17.86 4.09
CA ASN A 70 6.84 -18.86 4.52
C ASN A 70 5.51 -18.25 4.99
N LYS A 71 5.26 -16.96 4.73
CA LYS A 71 4.04 -16.29 5.19
C LYS A 71 2.86 -16.62 4.27
N ASN A 72 1.66 -16.64 4.84
CA ASN A 72 0.44 -16.79 4.06
C ASN A 72 0.16 -15.51 3.28
N VAL A 73 -0.18 -15.66 1.99
CA VAL A 73 -0.63 -14.54 1.15
C VAL A 73 -2.13 -14.40 1.31
N LEU A 74 -2.56 -13.22 1.76
CA LEU A 74 -3.98 -12.87 1.91
C LEU A 74 -4.57 -12.30 0.62
N ALA A 75 -3.78 -11.56 -0.15
CA ALA A 75 -4.23 -10.95 -1.40
C ALA A 75 -3.06 -10.59 -2.33
N THR A 76 -3.34 -10.54 -3.63
CA THR A 76 -2.49 -9.91 -4.65
C THR A 76 -3.30 -8.82 -5.37
N ILE A 77 -2.85 -7.58 -5.23
CA ILE A 77 -3.57 -6.37 -5.62
C ILE A 77 -2.76 -5.62 -6.65
N GLU A 78 -3.43 -5.08 -7.66
CA GLU A 78 -2.88 -4.00 -8.48
C GLU A 78 -3.77 -2.80 -8.21
N ASP A 79 -3.19 -1.68 -7.81
CA ASP A 79 -3.95 -0.48 -7.50
C ASP A 79 -4.12 0.45 -8.70
N GLY A 80 -4.88 1.53 -8.52
CA GLY A 80 -5.14 2.51 -9.58
C GLY A 80 -3.88 3.23 -10.11
N GLN A 81 -2.76 3.13 -9.38
CA GLN A 81 -1.46 3.68 -9.77
C GLN A 81 -0.57 2.64 -10.47
N GLY A 82 -1.08 1.43 -10.68
CA GLY A 82 -0.37 0.34 -11.34
C GLY A 82 0.74 -0.26 -10.49
N ARG A 83 0.67 -0.14 -9.16
CA ARG A 83 1.59 -0.82 -8.23
C ARG A 83 1.06 -2.21 -7.94
N LEU A 84 1.92 -3.22 -8.02
CA LEU A 84 1.57 -4.59 -7.65
C LEU A 84 1.93 -4.82 -6.17
N SER A 85 0.96 -5.24 -5.37
CA SER A 85 1.14 -5.46 -3.94
C SER A 85 0.68 -6.85 -3.51
N VAL A 86 1.42 -7.47 -2.60
CA VAL A 86 1.09 -8.74 -1.96
C VAL A 86 0.90 -8.51 -0.48
N VAL A 87 -0.28 -8.85 0.03
CA VAL A 87 -0.63 -8.70 1.44
C VAL A 87 -0.30 -10.00 2.15
N LEU A 88 0.52 -9.91 3.19
CA LEU A 88 1.04 -11.04 3.95
C LEU A 88 0.44 -11.07 5.34
N GLU A 89 -0.06 -12.24 5.72
CA GLU A 89 -0.51 -12.50 7.07
C GLU A 89 0.67 -12.49 8.04
N ARG A 90 0.43 -11.91 9.21
CA ARG A 90 1.29 -12.04 10.38
C ARG A 90 0.39 -12.35 11.57
N PRO A 91 0.25 -13.63 11.96
CA PRO A 91 -0.66 -14.01 13.02
C PRO A 91 -0.42 -13.23 14.32
N GLY A 92 -1.49 -12.68 14.90
CA GLY A 92 -1.44 -11.83 16.10
C GLY A 92 -0.74 -10.48 15.91
N GLN A 93 -0.42 -10.08 14.69
CA GLN A 93 0.32 -8.87 14.36
C GLN A 93 -0.36 -8.10 13.22
N THR A 94 0.11 -6.87 13.00
CA THR A 94 -0.26 -6.08 11.83
C THR A 94 0.17 -6.82 10.57
N HIS A 95 -0.57 -6.68 9.49
CA HIS A 95 -0.16 -7.24 8.21
C HIS A 95 1.16 -6.64 7.74
N GLN A 96 1.72 -7.26 6.72
CA GLN A 96 2.84 -6.73 5.96
C GLN A 96 2.41 -6.66 4.50
N VAL A 97 2.76 -5.57 3.80
CA VAL A 97 2.45 -5.43 2.37
C VAL A 97 3.75 -5.27 1.61
N VAL A 98 4.03 -6.19 0.69
CA VAL A 98 5.18 -6.11 -0.20
C VAL A 98 4.70 -5.54 -1.52
N SER A 99 5.24 -4.40 -1.94
CA SER A 99 4.79 -3.69 -3.14
C SER A 99 5.93 -3.47 -4.12
N VAL A 100 5.69 -3.75 -5.40
CA VAL A 100 6.54 -3.35 -6.52
C VAL A 100 5.95 -2.10 -7.14
N HIS A 101 6.71 -1.00 -7.10
CA HIS A 101 6.24 0.33 -7.48
C HIS A 101 7.38 1.17 -8.09
N PRO A 102 7.07 2.22 -8.88
CA PRO A 102 8.08 3.12 -9.41
C PRO A 102 8.70 4.00 -8.31
N THR A 103 9.90 4.50 -8.56
CA THR A 103 10.57 5.58 -7.80
C THR A 103 10.49 6.90 -8.57
N SER A 104 10.96 7.99 -7.95
CA SER A 104 11.09 9.30 -8.60
C SER A 104 12.03 9.32 -9.81
N THR A 105 12.94 8.35 -9.92
CA THR A 105 13.86 8.20 -11.05
C THR A 105 13.33 7.25 -12.14
N GLY A 106 12.14 6.68 -11.94
CA GLY A 106 11.40 5.91 -12.94
C GLY A 106 11.71 4.42 -12.96
N GLU A 107 12.72 3.93 -12.23
CA GLU A 107 12.86 2.50 -12.01
C GLU A 107 11.80 1.96 -11.05
N LEU A 108 11.47 0.68 -11.22
CA LEU A 108 10.70 -0.10 -10.27
C LEU A 108 11.60 -0.53 -9.11
N LYS A 109 11.03 -0.60 -7.91
CA LYS A 109 11.65 -1.27 -6.77
C LYS A 109 10.61 -1.99 -5.94
N MET A 110 11.08 -2.90 -5.09
CA MET A 110 10.26 -3.55 -4.08
C MET A 110 10.43 -2.85 -2.74
N THR A 111 9.31 -2.54 -2.09
CA THR A 111 9.28 -2.03 -0.73
C THR A 111 8.39 -2.91 0.13
N THR A 112 8.87 -3.25 1.31
CA THR A 112 8.04 -3.88 2.35
C THR A 112 7.51 -2.79 3.27
N PHE A 113 6.19 -2.66 3.31
CA PHE A 113 5.49 -1.73 4.16
C PHE A 113 5.03 -2.44 5.44
N GLU A 114 5.51 -1.94 6.57
CA GLU A 114 5.21 -2.43 7.90
C GLU A 114 5.24 -1.27 8.91
N PRO A 115 4.22 -1.14 9.78
CA PRO A 115 3.02 -1.97 9.86
C PRO A 115 2.01 -1.65 8.73
N ALA A 116 1.25 -2.66 8.31
CA ALA A 116 0.05 -2.54 7.49
C ALA A 116 -1.19 -2.96 8.29
N TYR A 117 -2.31 -2.28 8.09
CA TYR A 117 -3.49 -2.41 8.95
C TYR A 117 -4.05 -3.85 8.97
N ASN A 118 -4.33 -4.35 10.18
CA ASN A 118 -5.03 -5.62 10.41
C ASN A 118 -6.28 -5.35 11.25
N PRO A 119 -7.49 -5.45 10.68
CA PRO A 119 -8.73 -5.17 11.40
C PRO A 119 -8.98 -6.14 12.56
N ASN A 120 -8.46 -7.37 12.49
CA ASN A 120 -8.65 -8.38 13.52
C ASN A 120 -7.91 -8.05 14.83
N LEU A 121 -6.97 -7.11 14.81
CA LEU A 121 -6.30 -6.62 16.03
C LEU A 121 -7.06 -5.49 16.74
N ASN A 122 -8.06 -4.91 16.10
CA ASN A 122 -8.77 -3.73 16.59
C ASN A 122 -10.27 -3.99 16.62
N THR A 123 -10.70 -5.12 17.18
CA THR A 123 -12.12 -5.55 17.17
C THR A 123 -13.07 -4.55 17.84
N ASN A 124 -12.57 -3.70 18.74
CA ASN A 124 -13.33 -2.63 19.39
C ASN A 124 -13.48 -1.36 18.52
N ILE A 125 -12.79 -1.28 17.39
CA ILE A 125 -12.84 -0.19 16.41
C ILE A 125 -13.09 -0.85 15.04
N PRO A 126 -14.35 -1.20 14.73
CA PRO A 126 -14.70 -1.93 13.52
C PRO A 126 -14.58 -1.03 12.29
N VAL A 127 -13.36 -0.90 11.78
CA VAL A 127 -13.04 -0.16 10.56
C VAL A 127 -12.42 -1.13 9.55
N PRO A 128 -12.88 -1.14 8.29
CA PRO A 128 -12.29 -1.99 7.27
C PRO A 128 -10.87 -1.54 6.91
N ALA A 129 -10.09 -2.43 6.30
CA ALA A 129 -8.87 -2.02 5.61
C ALA A 129 -9.23 -1.36 4.28
N SER A 130 -8.48 -0.33 3.90
CA SER A 130 -8.52 0.34 2.60
C SER A 130 -8.40 -0.63 1.42
N ALA A 131 -8.63 -0.12 0.20
CA ALA A 131 -8.44 -0.91 -1.02
C ALA A 131 -7.00 -1.46 -1.15
N ASN A 132 -5.99 -0.68 -0.78
CA ASN A 132 -4.57 -1.06 -0.89
C ASN A 132 -4.03 -1.74 0.37
N LYS A 133 -4.87 -1.94 1.40
CA LYS A 133 -4.63 -2.75 2.60
C LYS A 133 -3.50 -2.26 3.50
N LEU A 134 -3.00 -1.03 3.32
CA LEU A 134 -1.98 -0.46 4.21
C LEU A 134 -2.62 0.22 5.43
N VAL A 135 -3.81 0.79 5.28
CA VAL A 135 -4.43 1.67 6.27
C VAL A 135 -5.89 1.26 6.59
N PRO A 136 -6.43 1.61 7.76
CA PRO A 136 -7.88 1.60 7.99
C PRO A 136 -8.59 2.57 7.05
N ASP A 137 -9.84 2.32 6.72
CA ASP A 137 -10.71 3.26 6.04
C ASP A 137 -11.90 3.61 6.95
N TYR A 138 -11.98 4.87 7.36
CA TYR A 138 -12.98 5.34 8.30
C TYR A 138 -14.25 5.85 7.63
N ILE A 139 -14.35 5.89 6.30
CA ILE A 139 -15.55 6.37 5.59
C ILE A 139 -16.79 5.64 6.10
N GLY A 140 -17.85 6.40 6.39
CA GLY A 140 -19.12 5.84 6.87
C GLY A 140 -19.13 5.41 8.32
N THR A 141 -18.00 5.54 9.05
CA THR A 141 -17.93 5.18 10.47
C THR A 141 -18.16 6.38 11.38
N GLN A 142 -18.53 6.10 12.63
CA GLN A 142 -18.71 7.12 13.68
C GLN A 142 -17.41 7.87 14.05
N TYR A 143 -16.26 7.41 13.57
CA TYR A 143 -14.96 7.98 13.88
C TYR A 143 -14.57 9.11 12.93
N MET A 144 -15.30 9.30 11.81
CA MET A 144 -15.10 10.43 10.90
C MET A 144 -15.56 11.73 11.55
N HIS A 145 -14.87 12.81 11.23
CA HIS A 145 -15.30 14.14 11.65
C HIS A 145 -16.65 14.49 11.02
N PRO A 146 -17.65 14.95 11.80
CA PRO A 146 -19.00 15.23 11.28
C PRO A 146 -19.02 16.21 10.10
N LEU A 147 -18.16 17.23 10.10
CA LEU A 147 -18.07 18.20 9.00
C LEU A 147 -17.45 17.64 7.72
N GLN A 148 -16.68 16.55 7.80
CA GLN A 148 -16.19 15.86 6.60
C GLN A 148 -17.23 14.88 6.03
N GLY A 149 -18.05 14.29 6.91
CA GLY A 149 -19.02 13.28 6.54
C GLY A 149 -18.34 12.07 5.89
N ASN A 150 -18.90 11.60 4.77
CA ASN A 150 -18.42 10.41 4.04
C ASN A 150 -17.55 10.76 2.82
N THR A 151 -16.96 11.96 2.80
CA THR A 151 -16.08 12.38 1.71
C THR A 151 -14.62 12.25 2.09
N VAL A 152 -13.73 12.17 1.11
CA VAL A 152 -12.29 12.24 1.31
C VAL A 152 -11.73 13.55 0.76
N VAL A 153 -10.69 14.06 1.41
CA VAL A 153 -10.03 15.30 1.01
C VAL A 153 -8.79 14.95 0.22
N LYS A 154 -8.74 15.28 -1.07
CA LYS A 154 -7.54 15.08 -1.89
C LYS A 154 -6.61 16.30 -1.74
N ILE A 155 -5.35 16.06 -1.40
CA ILE A 155 -4.35 17.12 -1.26
C ILE A 155 -3.15 16.86 -2.16
N LYS A 156 -2.49 17.93 -2.59
CA LYS A 156 -1.09 17.86 -3.00
C LYS A 156 -0.25 17.65 -1.74
N MET A 157 0.51 16.57 -1.69
CA MET A 157 1.39 16.27 -0.57
C MET A 157 2.61 17.20 -0.59
N SER A 158 3.18 17.48 0.59
CA SER A 158 4.40 18.28 0.72
C SER A 158 5.61 17.50 1.23
N GLY A 159 5.43 16.23 1.61
CA GLY A 159 6.43 15.48 2.37
C GLY A 159 6.66 16.03 3.78
N ASN A 160 5.68 16.75 4.35
CA ASN A 160 5.70 17.23 5.73
C ASN A 160 4.28 17.17 6.31
N ARG A 161 4.11 16.45 7.42
CA ARG A 161 2.80 16.23 8.04
C ARG A 161 2.06 17.52 8.41
N ALA A 162 2.73 18.51 9.00
CA ALA A 162 2.07 19.73 9.47
C ALA A 162 1.51 20.55 8.30
N THR A 163 2.28 20.64 7.21
CA THR A 163 1.83 21.31 5.98
C THR A 163 0.65 20.58 5.33
N ASP A 164 0.71 19.25 5.25
CA ASP A 164 -0.39 18.44 4.71
C ASP A 164 -1.68 18.60 5.54
N PHE A 165 -1.58 18.71 6.87
CA PHE A 165 -2.73 18.93 7.75
C PHE A 165 -3.36 20.31 7.48
N VAL A 166 -2.54 21.36 7.33
CA VAL A 166 -3.03 22.70 6.96
C VAL A 166 -3.75 22.68 5.61
N ARG A 167 -3.18 22.01 4.60
CA ARG A 167 -3.80 21.88 3.27
C ARG A 167 -5.11 21.12 3.34
N SER A 168 -5.18 20.05 4.12
CA SER A 168 -6.38 19.24 4.30
C SER A 168 -7.51 20.04 4.92
N ARG A 169 -7.21 20.79 5.99
CA ARG A 169 -8.18 21.72 6.60
C ARG A 169 -8.67 22.77 5.62
N GLN A 170 -7.77 23.40 4.88
CA GLN A 170 -8.13 24.42 3.88
C GLN A 170 -9.01 23.85 2.78
N GLN A 171 -8.69 22.66 2.27
CA GLN A 171 -9.45 21.98 1.24
C GLN A 171 -10.84 21.54 1.73
N LEU A 172 -10.95 21.15 3.00
CA LEU A 172 -12.24 20.82 3.62
C LEU A 172 -13.07 22.07 3.97
N GLY A 173 -12.44 23.24 4.05
CA GLY A 173 -13.13 24.51 4.34
C GLY A 173 -13.54 24.68 5.82
N ILE A 174 -12.87 24.00 6.75
CA ILE A 174 -13.17 24.10 8.20
C ILE A 174 -12.19 25.02 8.92
N SER A 175 -12.61 25.60 10.04
CA SER A 175 -11.75 26.44 10.87
C SER A 175 -10.75 25.61 11.67
N ILE A 176 -9.74 26.27 12.25
CA ILE A 176 -8.86 25.64 13.24
C ILE A 176 -9.69 25.13 14.43
N ALA A 177 -10.69 25.88 14.86
CA ALA A 177 -11.50 25.50 16.02
C ALA A 177 -12.31 24.22 15.75
N ASP A 178 -12.83 24.06 14.52
CA ASP A 178 -13.53 22.85 14.09
C ASP A 178 -12.59 21.64 14.05
N GLU A 179 -11.38 21.81 13.50
CA GLU A 179 -10.33 20.77 13.47
C GLU A 179 -9.81 20.44 14.89
N GLN A 180 -9.66 21.46 15.74
CA GLN A 180 -9.01 21.40 17.05
C GLN A 180 -9.93 21.17 18.24
N SER A 181 -11.11 20.58 18.07
CA SER A 181 -11.52 19.71 19.18
C SER A 181 -10.39 18.69 19.30
N SER A 182 -9.67 18.68 20.42
CA SER A 182 -8.40 17.95 20.63
C SER A 182 -8.50 16.42 20.40
N LEU A 183 -9.66 15.98 19.93
CA LEU A 183 -10.18 14.68 19.63
C LEU A 183 -9.92 14.20 18.20
N TYR A 184 -9.53 15.03 17.23
CA TYR A 184 -9.36 14.61 15.82
C TYR A 184 -7.94 14.78 15.26
N THR A 185 -7.59 13.95 14.27
CA THR A 185 -6.32 14.00 13.55
C THR A 185 -6.51 13.62 12.09
N TRP A 186 -5.66 14.15 11.22
CA TRP A 186 -5.65 13.81 9.81
C TRP A 186 -4.92 12.49 9.57
N HIS A 187 -5.61 11.62 8.86
CA HIS A 187 -5.17 10.30 8.47
C HIS A 187 -4.86 10.29 6.96
N HIS A 188 -3.59 10.06 6.62
CA HIS A 188 -3.17 9.87 5.23
C HIS A 188 -3.60 8.49 4.73
N MET A 189 -4.44 8.47 3.69
CA MET A 189 -4.81 7.23 2.99
C MET A 189 -3.61 6.62 2.25
N ASP A 190 -3.78 5.47 1.61
CA ASP A 190 -2.72 4.72 0.91
C ASP A 190 -2.82 4.75 -0.62
N ASP A 191 -3.37 5.83 -1.15
CA ASP A 191 -3.62 6.10 -2.56
C ASP A 191 -2.61 7.09 -3.17
N PHE A 192 -1.37 7.11 -2.64
CA PHE A 192 -0.30 7.97 -3.16
C PHE A 192 -0.18 7.84 -4.68
N GLU A 193 -0.25 8.96 -5.38
CA GLU A 193 -0.16 9.02 -6.83
C GLU A 193 0.63 10.24 -7.31
N ILE A 194 1.19 10.14 -8.52
CA ILE A 194 1.86 11.26 -9.19
C ILE A 194 0.98 11.73 -10.34
N ILE A 195 0.56 13.00 -10.29
CA ILE A 195 -0.21 13.67 -11.35
C ILE A 195 0.62 14.85 -11.82
N ASN A 196 0.99 14.87 -13.10
CA ASN A 196 1.79 15.94 -13.71
C ASN A 196 3.09 16.26 -12.95
N GLY A 197 3.76 15.24 -12.41
CA GLY A 197 4.99 15.38 -11.63
C GLY A 197 4.80 15.79 -10.17
N GLU A 198 3.57 15.95 -9.71
CA GLU A 198 3.24 16.32 -8.33
C GLU A 198 2.59 15.15 -7.60
N ALA A 199 2.94 14.98 -6.33
CA ALA A 199 2.42 13.90 -5.50
C ALA A 199 1.12 14.29 -4.78
N TYR A 200 0.14 13.38 -4.80
CA TYR A 200 -1.17 13.53 -4.18
C TYR A 200 -1.51 12.31 -3.33
N CYS A 201 -2.38 12.52 -2.35
CA CYS A 201 -3.11 11.47 -1.65
C CYS A 201 -4.45 11.99 -1.16
N THR A 202 -5.30 11.09 -0.67
CA THR A 202 -6.49 11.45 0.10
C THR A 202 -6.26 11.43 1.60
N MET A 203 -7.09 12.20 2.29
CA MET A 203 -7.02 12.46 3.73
C MET A 203 -8.39 12.29 4.37
N GLN A 204 -8.40 11.70 5.57
CA GLN A 204 -9.58 11.57 6.42
C GLN A 204 -9.34 12.26 7.76
N LEU A 205 -10.24 13.11 8.22
CA LEU A 205 -10.20 13.69 9.56
C LEU A 205 -10.94 12.75 10.51
N VAL A 206 -10.20 12.12 11.42
CA VAL A 206 -10.68 10.98 12.21
C VAL A 206 -10.41 11.16 13.69
N GLN A 207 -11.19 10.52 14.54
CA GLN A 207 -10.99 10.56 15.98
C GLN A 207 -9.62 9.98 16.36
N LYS A 208 -8.84 10.74 17.14
CA LYS A 208 -7.53 10.35 17.68
C LYS A 208 -7.59 9.07 18.50
N THR A 209 -8.68 8.83 19.23
CA THR A 209 -8.85 7.60 20.02
C THR A 209 -8.93 6.37 19.12
N ALA A 210 -9.55 6.49 17.94
CA ALA A 210 -9.62 5.40 16.96
C ALA A 210 -8.32 5.25 16.16
N HIS A 211 -7.61 6.36 15.89
CA HIS A 211 -6.40 6.38 15.08
C HIS A 211 -5.10 6.14 15.87
N GLN A 212 -5.03 6.54 17.14
CA GLN A 212 -3.80 6.49 17.94
C GLN A 212 -4.09 6.35 19.44
N GLY A 213 -5.27 5.85 19.80
CA GLY A 213 -5.65 5.62 21.18
C GLY A 213 -4.85 4.48 21.82
N THR A 214 -4.89 4.43 23.15
CA THR A 214 -4.35 3.30 23.90
C THR A 214 -5.04 2.00 23.50
N GLY A 215 -4.27 0.97 23.19
CA GLY A 215 -4.79 -0.34 22.77
C GLY A 215 -5.13 -0.46 21.28
N VAL A 216 -4.80 0.57 20.49
CA VAL A 216 -4.93 0.56 19.04
C VAL A 216 -3.63 0.05 18.41
N PHE A 217 -3.71 -1.00 17.60
CA PHE A 217 -2.55 -1.65 16.98
C PHE A 217 -2.49 -1.39 15.48
N GLY A 218 -1.31 -1.01 14.99
CA GLY A 218 -1.06 -0.88 13.55
C GLY A 218 -1.59 0.37 12.88
N MET A 219 -2.01 1.38 13.64
CA MET A 219 -2.45 2.66 13.07
C MET A 219 -1.31 3.68 12.88
N ALA A 220 -0.09 3.38 13.35
CA ALA A 220 1.14 4.01 12.86
C ALA A 220 1.55 3.36 11.51
N HIS A 221 0.63 3.35 10.55
CA HIS A 221 0.72 2.56 9.32
C HIS A 221 1.50 3.23 8.20
N SER A 222 1.92 2.39 7.25
CA SER A 222 2.60 2.79 6.03
C SER A 222 1.67 3.31 4.94
N GLY A 223 0.87 4.33 5.23
CA GLY A 223 0.02 5.02 4.24
C GLY A 223 0.83 5.86 3.24
N SER A 224 0.19 6.87 2.64
CA SER A 224 0.82 7.71 1.60
C SER A 224 2.10 8.41 2.06
N ALA A 225 2.27 8.67 3.37
CA ALA A 225 3.54 9.19 3.90
C ALA A 225 4.72 8.20 3.72
N SER A 226 4.49 6.90 3.90
CA SER A 226 5.51 5.87 3.65
C SER A 226 5.69 5.61 2.15
N GLN A 227 4.60 5.68 1.37
CA GLN A 227 4.67 5.58 -0.09
C GLN A 227 5.46 6.76 -0.68
N TRP A 228 5.26 7.99 -0.18
CA TRP A 228 6.08 9.17 -0.50
C TRP A 228 7.56 8.91 -0.21
N ARG A 229 7.89 8.48 1.02
CA ARG A 229 9.28 8.17 1.39
C ARG A 229 9.89 7.14 0.45
N SER A 230 9.10 6.14 0.09
CA SER A 230 9.55 5.08 -0.81
C SER A 230 9.73 5.60 -2.24
N TYR A 231 8.89 6.52 -2.70
CA TYR A 231 9.01 7.11 -4.04
C TYR A 231 10.19 8.09 -4.15
N PHE A 232 10.30 9.05 -3.23
CA PHE A 232 11.30 10.13 -3.28
C PHE A 232 12.62 9.83 -2.54
N GLY A 233 12.63 8.85 -1.63
CA GLY A 233 13.78 8.52 -0.78
C GLY A 233 13.92 9.36 0.49
N SER A 234 13.12 10.42 0.66
CA SER A 234 13.14 11.33 1.83
C SER A 234 11.76 11.99 2.05
N GLY A 235 11.63 12.83 3.07
CA GLY A 235 10.41 13.56 3.42
C GLY A 235 9.86 13.15 4.78
N TYR A 236 8.52 13.11 4.89
CA TYR A 236 7.66 12.67 6.00
C TYR A 236 7.67 13.51 7.30
#